data_AF-A0A2S2PRE8-F1
#
_entry.id   AF-A0A2S2PRE8-F1
#
_cell.length_a   1.000
_cell.length_b   1.000
_cell.length_c   1.000
_cell.angle_alpha   90.00
_cell.angle_beta   90.00
_cell.angle_gamma   90.00
#
_symmetry.space_group_name_H-M   'P 1'
#
loop_
_entity.id
_entity.type
_entity.pdbx_description
1 polymer ?
#
loop_
_entity_poly.entity_id
_entity_poly.type
_entity_poly.pdbx_seq_one_letter_code
_entity_poly.pdbx_strand_id
1 'polypeptide(L)'
;LNEIFLKIGRVLDVRWVASSYRTVKVVWKMYPALYKHFKEASEDKYRDQKTRSKYKGLCKRLESLQFLSDLALMCDVLSELSQLSLDLQSRDATLIQADKKIKRTIRVIDSLKTINGDYYAEAVKAIKQMMFKGIPLCNNIKLVCINKNQFITSIINNLNMRLLDNNEEDKIIIQDIQILDKKTWPADVNIRFGEQEVKRICNRFLLNQEKTLRGLRILIDEETNEIEELNEINNLIKTIPCSTAECERGFCLMNIICTDIRSRLTIHNISNLMMININGPPLSIWNPTDYVKSWILHHRTADDNRSRKINRKEKESLKQKLWNIL
;
A
#
# COMPACT_ATOMS: atom_id res chain seq x y z
N LEU A 1 20.93 15.08 23.26
CA LEU A 1 20.76 13.83 22.49
C LEU A 1 19.27 13.50 22.45
N ASN A 2 18.54 14.02 21.46
CA ASN A 2 17.18 13.56 21.17
C ASN A 2 17.27 12.25 20.36
N GLU A 3 17.70 11.17 21.01
CA GLU A 3 17.76 9.86 20.37
C GLU A 3 16.34 9.29 20.28
N ILE A 4 15.71 9.47 19.11
CA ILE A 4 14.47 8.77 18.79
C ILE A 4 14.83 7.29 18.56
N PHE A 5 14.49 6.42 19.50
CA PHE A 5 14.59 4.97 19.33
C PHE A 5 13.59 4.52 18.27
N LEU A 6 14.06 4.34 17.03
CA LEU A 6 13.25 3.80 15.95
C LEU A 6 13.34 2.27 15.96
N LYS A 7 12.19 1.59 16.00
CA LYS A 7 12.14 0.13 15.89
C LYS A 7 12.53 -0.30 14.48
N ILE A 8 13.58 -1.10 14.35
CA ILE A 8 13.95 -1.74 13.08
C ILE A 8 12.92 -2.84 12.80
N GLY A 9 12.18 -2.68 11.71
CA GLY A 9 11.23 -3.68 11.23
C GLY A 9 11.93 -4.92 10.67
N ARG A 10 11.15 -5.94 10.31
CA ARG A 10 11.67 -7.10 9.57
C ARG A 10 11.38 -6.88 8.08
N VAL A 11 12.42 -6.97 7.24
CA VAL A 11 12.35 -6.66 5.80
C VAL A 11 11.43 -7.62 5.01
N LEU A 12 11.13 -8.81 5.55
CA LEU A 12 10.42 -9.90 4.85
C LEU A 12 9.22 -10.49 5.62
N ASP A 13 8.92 -9.99 6.82
CA ASP A 13 7.84 -10.56 7.66
C ASP A 13 6.46 -10.05 7.21
N VAL A 14 6.41 -8.77 6.86
CA VAL A 14 5.26 -8.14 6.22
C VAL A 14 5.59 -7.98 4.74
N ARG A 15 4.82 -8.64 3.87
CA ARG A 15 5.07 -8.75 2.41
C ARG A 15 4.94 -7.45 1.62
N TRP A 16 4.84 -6.31 2.28
CA TRP A 16 4.67 -5.01 1.64
C TRP A 16 5.99 -4.26 1.51
N VAL A 17 6.23 -3.72 0.31
CA VAL A 17 7.40 -2.90 0.01
C VAL A 17 7.52 -1.69 0.94
N ALA A 18 6.39 -1.11 1.37
CA ALA A 18 6.38 -0.03 2.36
C ALA A 18 6.97 -0.44 3.73
N SER A 19 6.81 -1.70 4.15
CA SER A 19 7.44 -2.23 5.36
C SER A 19 8.96 -2.37 5.19
N SER A 20 9.39 -2.88 4.04
CA SER A 20 10.81 -2.98 3.68
C SER A 20 11.45 -1.59 3.64
N TYR A 21 10.81 -0.60 3.02
CA TYR A 21 11.29 0.78 3.00
C TYR A 21 11.43 1.36 4.40
N ARG A 22 10.42 1.22 5.28
CA ARG A 22 10.51 1.68 6.67
C ARG A 22 11.73 1.10 7.37
N THR A 23 11.99 -0.19 7.17
CA THR A 23 13.14 -0.86 7.80
C THR A 23 14.47 -0.31 7.28
N VAL A 24 14.63 -0.24 5.96
CA VAL A 24 15.84 0.26 5.30
C VAL A 24 16.10 1.73 5.66
N LYS A 25 15.05 2.55 5.68
CA LYS A 25 15.10 3.96 6.10
C LYS A 25 15.53 4.11 7.57
N VAL A 26 15.10 3.23 8.46
CA VAL A 26 15.55 3.24 9.86
C VAL A 26 17.04 2.91 9.94
N VAL A 27 17.53 1.91 9.19
CA VAL A 27 18.96 1.59 9.14
C VAL A 27 19.77 2.80 8.65
N TRP A 28 19.28 3.50 7.61
CA TRP A 28 19.91 4.74 7.13
C TRP A 28 19.96 5.83 8.21
N LYS A 29 18.85 6.05 8.93
CA LYS A 29 18.75 7.10 9.95
C LYS A 29 19.58 6.78 11.19
N MET A 30 19.51 5.54 11.68
CA MET A 30 20.20 5.07 12.88
C MET A 30 21.63 4.62 12.62
N TYR A 31 22.19 4.88 11.43
CA TYR A 31 23.49 4.38 11.02
C TYR A 31 24.61 4.62 12.07
N PRO A 32 24.75 5.84 12.66
CA PRO A 32 25.77 6.08 13.70
C PRO A 32 25.52 5.32 15.00
N ALA A 33 24.25 5.25 15.43
CA ALA A 33 23.86 4.54 16.65
C ALA A 33 24.08 3.03 16.51
N LEU A 34 23.76 2.46 15.34
CA LEU A 34 24.01 1.06 15.02
C LEU A 34 25.50 0.75 15.00
N TYR A 35 26.30 1.60 14.37
CA TYR A 35 27.75 1.44 14.35
C TYR A 35 28.34 1.45 15.76
N LYS A 36 27.99 2.47 16.56
CA LYS A 36 28.43 2.58 17.96
C LYS A 36 28.07 1.33 18.76
N HIS A 37 26.81 0.90 18.69
CA HIS A 37 26.34 -0.30 19.38
C HIS A 37 27.11 -1.57 18.94
N PHE A 38 27.30 -1.77 17.64
CA PHE A 38 28.02 -2.94 17.13
C PHE A 38 29.50 -2.92 17.51
N LYS A 39 30.13 -1.73 17.55
CA LYS A 39 31.52 -1.58 17.99
C LYS A 39 31.67 -1.96 19.46
N GLU A 40 30.88 -1.34 20.34
CA GLU A 40 30.88 -1.61 21.79
C GLU A 40 30.58 -3.09 22.07
N ALA A 41 29.55 -3.67 21.44
CA ALA A 41 29.19 -5.07 21.63
C ALA A 41 30.23 -6.06 21.05
N SER A 42 31.08 -5.62 20.12
CA SER A 42 32.17 -6.45 19.59
C SER A 42 33.40 -6.48 20.51
N GLU A 43 33.55 -5.47 21.36
CA GLU A 43 34.67 -5.29 22.32
C GLU A 43 34.28 -5.73 23.74
N ASP A 44 32.98 -5.95 24.00
CA ASP A 44 32.41 -6.37 25.27
C ASP A 44 32.92 -7.76 25.72
N LYS A 45 33.81 -7.74 26.73
CA LYS A 45 34.44 -8.93 27.29
C LYS A 45 33.45 -9.89 27.96
N TYR A 46 32.27 -9.41 28.37
CA TYR A 46 31.25 -10.23 29.03
C TYR A 46 30.41 -11.05 28.03
N ARG A 47 30.49 -10.76 26.73
CA ARG A 47 29.84 -11.55 25.68
C ARG A 47 30.69 -12.75 25.28
N ASP A 48 30.05 -13.79 24.78
CA ASP A 48 30.78 -14.92 24.20
C ASP A 48 31.51 -14.53 22.90
N GLN A 49 32.54 -15.29 22.55
CA GLN A 49 33.38 -15.01 21.39
C GLN A 49 32.62 -15.02 20.06
N LYS A 50 31.60 -15.88 19.91
CA LYS A 50 30.79 -15.99 18.69
C LYS A 50 29.93 -14.74 18.52
N THR A 51 29.30 -14.28 19.59
CA THR A 51 28.52 -13.03 19.63
C THR A 51 29.39 -11.82 19.31
N ARG A 52 30.55 -11.68 19.96
CA ARG A 52 31.51 -10.60 19.63
C ARG A 52 31.91 -10.61 18.15
N SER A 53 32.22 -11.78 17.61
CA SER A 53 32.61 -11.94 16.21
C SER A 53 31.49 -11.54 15.24
N LYS A 54 30.23 -11.86 15.58
CA LYS A 54 29.05 -11.43 14.81
C LYS A 54 28.94 -9.91 14.79
N TYR A 55 29.03 -9.25 15.96
CA TYR A 55 28.98 -7.79 16.04
C TYR A 55 30.14 -7.13 15.30
N LYS A 56 31.36 -7.69 15.39
CA LYS A 56 32.51 -7.23 14.61
C LYS A 56 32.25 -7.29 13.11
N GLY A 57 31.61 -8.36 12.63
CA GLY A 57 31.21 -8.49 11.23
C GLY A 57 30.17 -7.46 10.80
N LEU A 58 29.17 -7.18 11.65
CA LEU A 58 28.16 -6.14 11.40
C LEU A 58 28.76 -4.73 11.39
N CYS A 59 29.68 -4.44 12.32
CA CYS A 59 30.43 -3.19 12.37
C CYS A 59 31.21 -2.97 11.06
N LYS A 60 31.99 -3.98 10.62
CA LYS A 60 32.71 -3.95 9.34
C LYS A 60 31.79 -3.78 8.13
N ARG A 61 30.54 -4.25 8.22
CA ARG A 61 29.55 -4.07 7.16
C ARG A 61 29.09 -2.61 7.05
N LEU A 62 28.96 -1.91 8.17
CA LEU A 62 28.68 -0.47 8.20
C LEU A 62 29.90 0.41 7.84
N GLU A 63 31.11 -0.16 7.84
CA GLU A 63 32.29 0.54 7.31
C GLU A 63 32.43 0.34 5.79
N SER A 64 31.66 -0.55 5.18
CA SER A 64 31.85 -0.91 3.77
C SER A 64 31.27 0.11 2.80
N LEU A 65 32.10 0.53 1.82
CA LEU A 65 31.68 1.33 0.67
C LEU A 65 30.54 0.66 -0.11
N GLN A 66 30.67 -0.65 -0.35
CA GLN A 66 29.70 -1.46 -1.09
C GLN A 66 28.34 -1.45 -0.40
N PHE A 67 28.33 -1.74 0.91
CA PHE A 67 27.09 -1.78 1.66
C PHE A 67 26.40 -0.41 1.72
N LEU A 68 27.16 0.68 1.89
CA LEU A 68 26.60 2.02 1.90
C LEU A 68 25.94 2.38 0.56
N SER A 69 26.62 2.09 -0.56
CA SER A 69 26.09 2.30 -1.91
C SER A 69 24.80 1.49 -2.14
N ASP A 70 24.80 0.21 -1.79
CA ASP A 70 23.63 -0.67 -1.97
C ASP A 70 22.47 -0.24 -1.07
N LEU A 71 22.74 0.11 0.19
CA LEU A 71 21.73 0.61 1.13
C LEU A 71 21.07 1.89 0.58
N ALA A 72 21.87 2.81 0.04
CA ALA A 72 21.39 4.06 -0.52
C ALA A 72 20.51 3.83 -1.75
N LEU A 73 20.95 2.96 -2.68
CA LEU A 73 20.17 2.58 -3.85
C LEU A 73 18.84 1.95 -3.46
N MET A 74 18.85 1.09 -2.45
CA MET A 74 17.64 0.48 -1.90
C MET A 74 16.72 1.52 -1.26
N CYS A 75 17.25 2.53 -0.55
CA CYS A 75 16.44 3.62 0.01
C CYS A 75 15.67 4.36 -1.08
N ASP A 76 16.35 4.79 -2.15
CA ASP A 76 15.73 5.57 -3.23
C ASP A 76 14.63 4.77 -3.93
N VAL A 77 14.95 3.54 -4.35
CA VAL A 77 14.01 2.70 -5.10
C VAL A 77 12.83 2.24 -4.25
N LEU A 78 13.08 1.81 -2.99
CA LEU A 78 11.99 1.38 -2.11
C LEU A 78 11.12 2.56 -1.67
N SER A 79 11.63 3.79 -1.67
CA SER A 79 10.83 4.99 -1.39
C SER A 79 9.71 5.14 -2.42
N GLU A 80 10.07 5.11 -3.71
CA GLU A 80 9.12 5.22 -4.82
C GLU A 80 8.11 4.07 -4.83
N LEU A 81 8.59 2.83 -4.67
CA LEU A 81 7.71 1.66 -4.61
C LEU A 81 6.81 1.65 -3.37
N SER A 82 7.28 2.19 -2.24
CA SER A 82 6.47 2.34 -1.03
C SER A 82 5.32 3.31 -1.27
N GLN A 83 5.57 4.43 -1.94
CA GLN A 83 4.53 5.41 -2.25
C GLN A 83 3.48 4.82 -3.19
N LEU A 84 3.93 4.19 -4.28
CA LEU A 84 3.04 3.47 -5.20
C LEU A 84 2.20 2.41 -4.47
N SER A 85 2.83 1.63 -3.58
CA SER A 85 2.13 0.59 -2.84
C SER A 85 1.02 1.16 -1.95
N LEU A 86 1.27 2.26 -1.24
CA LEU A 86 0.25 2.92 -0.41
C LEU A 86 -0.90 3.48 -1.27
N ASP A 87 -0.56 4.05 -2.42
CA ASP A 87 -1.52 4.58 -3.37
C ASP A 87 -2.46 3.50 -3.92
N LEU A 88 -1.92 2.34 -4.30
CA LEU A 88 -2.71 1.21 -4.84
C LEU A 88 -3.52 0.48 -3.76
N GLN A 89 -3.17 0.67 -2.49
CA GLN A 89 -3.92 0.15 -1.36
C GLN A 89 -5.13 1.03 -1.01
N SER A 90 -5.28 2.22 -1.60
CA SER A 90 -6.40 3.10 -1.26
C SER A 90 -7.76 2.45 -1.58
N ARG A 91 -8.78 2.78 -0.77
CA ARG A 91 -10.14 2.22 -0.89
C ARG A 91 -10.93 2.77 -2.07
N ASP A 92 -10.49 3.90 -2.59
CA ASP A 92 -11.08 4.65 -3.69
C ASP A 92 -10.21 4.62 -4.97
N ALA A 93 -9.15 3.80 -4.97
CA ALA A 93 -8.27 3.67 -6.13
C ALA A 93 -9.01 3.01 -7.29
N THR A 94 -9.13 3.73 -8.42
CA THR A 94 -9.69 3.19 -9.66
C THR A 94 -8.61 2.58 -10.55
N LEU A 95 -9.04 1.74 -11.50
CA LEU A 95 -8.13 1.07 -12.43
C LEU A 95 -7.29 2.06 -13.25
N ILE A 96 -7.92 3.14 -13.72
CA ILE A 96 -7.25 4.22 -14.46
C ILE A 96 -6.22 4.93 -13.58
N GLN A 97 -6.56 5.22 -12.32
CA GLN A 97 -5.62 5.86 -11.40
C GLN A 97 -4.44 4.95 -11.10
N ALA A 98 -4.68 3.65 -10.90
CA ALA A 98 -3.64 2.66 -10.70
C ALA A 98 -2.67 2.62 -11.89
N ASP A 99 -3.17 2.49 -13.12
CA ASP A 99 -2.35 2.49 -14.35
C ASP A 99 -1.50 3.76 -14.46
N LYS A 100 -2.13 4.94 -14.30
CA LYS A 100 -1.43 6.24 -14.32
C LYS A 100 -0.31 6.31 -13.27
N LYS A 101 -0.55 5.81 -12.05
CA LYS A 101 0.44 5.81 -10.95
C LYS A 101 1.58 4.83 -11.19
N ILE A 102 1.31 3.62 -11.71
CA ILE A 102 2.34 2.64 -12.06
C ILE A 102 3.25 3.20 -13.17
N LYS A 103 2.66 3.72 -14.27
CA LYS A 103 3.41 4.34 -15.38
C LYS A 103 4.26 5.52 -14.94
N ARG A 104 3.74 6.37 -14.04
CA ARG A 104 4.52 7.46 -13.45
C ARG A 104 5.71 6.92 -12.65
N THR A 105 5.48 5.93 -11.79
CA THR A 105 6.52 5.33 -10.94
C THR A 105 7.62 4.68 -11.80
N ILE A 106 7.26 4.00 -12.89
CA ILE A 106 8.22 3.45 -13.85
C ILE A 106 9.15 4.54 -14.39
N ARG A 107 8.59 5.68 -14.84
CA ARG A 107 9.39 6.80 -15.37
C ARG A 107 10.33 7.40 -14.31
N VAL A 108 9.85 7.54 -13.06
CA VAL A 108 10.67 8.04 -11.95
C VAL A 108 11.81 7.05 -11.65
N ILE A 109 11.50 5.75 -11.51
CA ILE A 109 12.51 4.72 -11.25
C ILE A 109 13.51 4.60 -12.41
N ASP A 110 13.08 4.76 -13.67
CA ASP A 110 13.98 4.75 -14.82
C ASP A 110 14.93 5.95 -14.82
N SER A 111 14.42 7.13 -14.45
CA SER A 111 15.26 8.32 -14.29
C SER A 111 16.38 8.12 -13.27
N LEU A 112 16.22 7.21 -12.30
CA LEU A 112 17.26 6.89 -11.33
C LEU A 112 18.52 6.31 -11.98
N LYS A 113 18.47 5.80 -13.22
CA LYS A 113 19.67 5.34 -13.95
C LYS A 113 20.63 6.51 -14.22
N THR A 114 20.09 7.65 -14.66
CA THR A 114 20.87 8.83 -15.07
C THR A 114 20.99 9.87 -13.98
N ILE A 115 19.93 10.09 -13.20
CA ILE A 115 19.85 11.06 -12.11
C ILE A 115 19.85 10.30 -10.79
N ASN A 116 20.86 10.51 -9.94
CA ASN A 116 20.87 9.84 -8.63
C ASN A 116 19.74 10.35 -7.74
N GLY A 117 19.09 9.44 -7.02
CA GLY A 117 18.20 9.82 -5.93
C GLY A 117 18.97 10.40 -4.74
N ASP A 118 18.25 11.02 -3.80
CA ASP A 118 18.83 11.78 -2.70
C ASP A 118 19.77 10.92 -1.84
N TYR A 119 19.35 9.70 -1.51
CA TYR A 119 20.13 8.80 -0.66
C TYR A 119 21.40 8.35 -1.40
N TYR A 120 21.28 7.93 -2.66
CA TYR A 120 22.43 7.51 -3.46
C TYR A 120 23.40 8.66 -3.72
N ALA A 121 22.91 9.87 -3.96
CA ALA A 121 23.73 11.07 -4.10
C ALA A 121 24.51 11.39 -2.81
N GLU A 122 23.88 11.27 -1.63
CA GLU A 122 24.54 11.40 -0.33
C GLU A 122 25.64 10.34 -0.16
N ALA A 123 25.35 9.07 -0.47
CA ALA A 123 26.32 7.98 -0.40
C ALA A 123 27.53 8.20 -1.32
N VAL A 124 27.32 8.65 -2.57
CA VAL A 124 28.41 8.93 -3.51
C VAL A 124 29.34 10.02 -2.97
N LYS A 125 28.80 11.07 -2.35
CA LYS A 125 29.61 12.13 -1.70
C LYS A 125 30.42 11.56 -0.54
N ALA A 126 29.78 10.77 0.33
CA ALA A 126 30.41 10.15 1.48
C ALA A 126 31.52 9.15 1.10
N ILE A 127 31.30 8.35 0.05
CA ILE A 127 32.30 7.42 -0.51
C ILE A 127 33.52 8.18 -1.02
N LYS A 128 33.34 9.30 -1.74
CA LYS A 128 34.45 10.15 -2.17
C LYS A 128 35.25 10.73 -1.00
N GLN A 129 34.57 11.05 0.09
CA GLN A 129 35.18 11.56 1.32
C GLN A 129 35.74 10.46 2.23
N MET A 130 35.52 9.18 1.89
CA MET A 130 35.84 8.01 2.74
C MET A 130 35.26 8.08 4.16
N MET A 131 34.16 8.81 4.33
CA MET A 131 33.52 9.02 5.63
C MET A 131 32.01 9.20 5.47
N PHE A 132 31.23 8.50 6.30
CA PHE A 132 29.78 8.64 6.33
C PHE A 132 29.30 8.81 7.78
N LYS A 133 28.65 9.94 8.06
CA LYS A 133 28.08 10.25 9.40
C LYS A 133 29.07 10.02 10.57
N GLY A 134 30.34 10.39 10.37
CA GLY A 134 31.41 10.25 11.35
C GLY A 134 32.06 8.85 11.40
N ILE A 135 31.70 7.94 10.50
CA ILE A 135 32.26 6.58 10.42
C ILE A 135 33.24 6.52 9.25
N PRO A 136 34.50 6.09 9.46
CA PRO A 136 35.45 5.89 8.38
C PRO A 136 35.03 4.70 7.53
N LEU A 137 35.08 4.89 6.20
CA LEU A 137 34.71 3.85 5.26
C LEU A 137 35.94 3.07 4.78
N CYS A 138 35.74 1.80 4.44
CA CYS A 138 36.76 0.90 3.91
C CYS A 138 36.21 0.03 2.78
N ASN A 139 37.11 -0.43 1.93
CA ASN A 139 36.76 -1.35 0.85
C ASN A 139 36.54 -2.77 1.40
N ASN A 140 35.42 -3.40 1.07
CA ASN A 140 35.15 -4.79 1.44
C ASN A 140 35.08 -5.67 0.20
N ILE A 141 36.19 -6.34 -0.10
CA ILE A 141 36.38 -7.19 -1.29
C ILE A 141 35.39 -8.38 -1.33
N LYS A 142 34.84 -8.79 -0.18
CA LYS A 142 33.88 -9.90 -0.10
C LYS A 142 32.47 -9.50 -0.54
N LEU A 143 32.18 -8.21 -0.65
CA LEU A 143 30.88 -7.70 -1.06
C LEU A 143 30.94 -7.28 -2.53
N VAL A 144 29.97 -7.73 -3.30
CA VAL A 144 29.76 -7.30 -4.68
C VAL A 144 28.59 -6.31 -4.65
N CYS A 145 28.83 -5.09 -5.14
CA CYS A 145 27.76 -4.09 -5.24
C CYS A 145 26.65 -4.55 -6.18
N ILE A 146 25.44 -4.09 -5.90
CA ILE A 146 24.32 -4.20 -6.83
C ILE A 146 24.66 -3.41 -8.10
N ASN A 147 24.51 -4.05 -9.26
CA ASN A 147 24.55 -3.33 -10.53
C ASN A 147 23.31 -2.44 -10.63
N LYS A 148 23.50 -1.14 -10.43
CA LYS A 148 22.44 -0.12 -10.41
C LYS A 148 21.51 -0.21 -11.62
N ASN A 149 22.07 -0.24 -12.84
CA ASN A 149 21.29 -0.22 -14.07
C ASN A 149 20.51 -1.53 -14.27
N GLN A 150 21.15 -2.66 -13.99
CA GLN A 150 20.49 -3.96 -14.08
C GLN A 150 19.37 -4.10 -13.04
N PHE A 151 19.62 -3.68 -11.80
CA PHE A 151 18.65 -3.71 -10.71
C PHE A 151 17.40 -2.87 -11.02
N ILE A 152 17.62 -1.61 -11.44
CA ILE A 152 16.53 -0.72 -11.85
C ILE A 152 15.75 -1.32 -13.03
N THR A 153 16.44 -1.84 -14.04
CA THR A 153 15.80 -2.45 -15.22
C THR A 153 14.95 -3.66 -14.85
N SER A 154 15.43 -4.52 -13.95
CA SER A 154 14.64 -5.65 -13.45
C SER A 154 13.37 -5.22 -12.73
N ILE A 155 13.41 -4.12 -11.96
CA ILE A 155 12.23 -3.58 -11.29
C ILE A 155 11.24 -3.00 -12.29
N ILE A 156 11.72 -2.23 -13.26
CA ILE A 156 10.88 -1.68 -14.34
C ILE A 156 10.19 -2.81 -15.10
N ASN A 157 10.92 -3.84 -15.50
CA ASN A 157 10.34 -5.00 -16.20
C ASN A 157 9.24 -5.66 -15.36
N ASN A 158 9.47 -5.82 -14.04
CA ASN A 158 8.46 -6.36 -13.13
C ASN A 158 7.22 -5.45 -12.98
N LEU A 159 7.38 -4.12 -13.03
CA LEU A 159 6.24 -3.19 -13.01
C LEU A 159 5.49 -3.21 -14.33
N ASN A 160 6.20 -3.25 -15.46
CA ASN A 160 5.61 -3.33 -16.79
C ASN A 160 4.75 -4.58 -16.95
N MET A 161 5.21 -5.74 -16.45
CA MET A 161 4.42 -6.99 -16.46
C MET A 161 3.08 -6.90 -15.70
N ARG A 162 2.85 -5.84 -14.92
CA ARG A 162 1.59 -5.61 -14.18
C ARG A 162 0.73 -4.52 -14.80
N LEU A 163 1.18 -3.88 -15.87
CA LEU A 163 0.37 -2.93 -16.61
C LEU A 163 -0.74 -3.64 -17.38
N LEU A 164 -1.81 -2.90 -17.62
CA LEU A 164 -3.02 -3.38 -18.29
C LEU A 164 -2.95 -3.13 -19.81
N ASP A 165 -1.77 -2.85 -20.35
CA ASP A 165 -1.51 -2.71 -21.78
C ASP A 165 -0.66 -3.86 -22.34
N ASN A 166 -0.46 -4.92 -21.55
CA ASN A 166 0.35 -6.09 -21.93
C ASN A 166 -0.35 -7.01 -22.94
N ASN A 167 -1.68 -6.97 -23.04
CA ASN A 167 -2.44 -7.66 -24.07
C ASN A 167 -3.47 -6.69 -24.67
N GLU A 168 -3.92 -6.99 -25.90
CA GLU A 168 -4.85 -6.11 -26.62
C GLU A 168 -6.22 -6.00 -25.93
N GLU A 169 -6.67 -7.02 -25.21
CA GLU A 169 -7.97 -7.00 -24.53
C GLU A 169 -7.99 -6.01 -23.35
N ASP A 170 -6.99 -6.09 -22.47
CA ASP A 170 -6.85 -5.20 -21.31
C ASP A 170 -6.66 -3.74 -21.76
N LYS A 171 -5.93 -3.55 -22.87
CA LYS A 171 -5.73 -2.23 -23.48
C LYS A 171 -7.04 -1.64 -23.98
N ILE A 172 -7.88 -2.44 -24.64
CA ILE A 172 -9.23 -2.02 -25.07
C ILE A 172 -10.07 -1.64 -23.86
N ILE A 173 -10.08 -2.45 -22.78
CA ILE A 173 -10.84 -2.14 -21.56
C ILE A 173 -10.40 -0.80 -20.96
N ILE A 174 -9.09 -0.54 -20.87
CA ILE A 174 -8.59 0.71 -20.32
C ILE A 174 -8.97 1.91 -21.19
N GLN A 175 -8.84 1.79 -22.52
CA GLN A 175 -9.26 2.82 -23.46
C GLN A 175 -10.76 3.09 -23.35
N ASP A 176 -11.55 2.03 -23.24
CA ASP A 176 -13.00 2.12 -23.10
C ASP A 176 -13.36 2.87 -21.81
N ILE A 177 -12.79 2.49 -20.66
CA ILE A 177 -13.10 3.14 -19.38
C ILE A 177 -12.61 4.61 -19.37
N GLN A 178 -11.49 4.91 -20.04
CA GLN A 178 -10.95 6.27 -20.12
C GLN A 178 -11.91 7.27 -20.77
N ILE A 179 -12.86 6.81 -21.60
CA ILE A 179 -13.85 7.70 -22.21
C ILE A 179 -14.72 8.43 -21.19
N LEU A 180 -14.80 7.95 -19.95
CA LEU A 180 -15.57 8.59 -18.88
C LEU A 180 -14.75 9.61 -18.07
N ASP A 181 -13.45 9.76 -18.37
CA ASP A 181 -12.57 10.78 -17.78
C ASP A 181 -12.43 11.96 -18.75
N LYS A 182 -13.20 13.04 -18.57
CA LYS A 182 -13.11 14.26 -19.39
C LYS A 182 -11.68 14.78 -19.56
N LYS A 183 -10.78 14.52 -18.60
CA LYS A 183 -9.38 14.96 -18.66
C LYS A 183 -8.57 14.28 -19.76
N THR A 184 -9.06 13.19 -20.33
CA THR A 184 -8.40 12.48 -21.43
C THR A 184 -8.99 12.83 -22.80
N TRP A 185 -9.98 13.73 -22.86
CA TRP A 185 -10.65 14.08 -24.10
C TRP A 185 -9.85 15.12 -24.91
N PRO A 186 -9.97 15.11 -26.25
CA PRO A 186 -9.56 16.22 -27.10
C PRO A 186 -10.28 17.52 -26.74
N ALA A 187 -9.75 18.68 -27.17
CA ALA A 187 -10.37 19.98 -26.91
C ALA A 187 -11.75 20.13 -27.57
N ASP A 188 -11.90 19.66 -28.81
CA ASP A 188 -13.15 19.68 -29.56
C ASP A 188 -13.63 18.24 -29.81
N VAL A 189 -14.73 17.86 -29.17
CA VAL A 189 -15.33 16.52 -29.30
C VAL A 189 -16.73 16.62 -29.93
N ASN A 190 -17.06 15.64 -30.78
CA ASN A 190 -18.40 15.50 -31.32
C ASN A 190 -19.37 14.96 -30.25
N ILE A 191 -20.65 15.29 -30.32
CA ILE A 191 -21.68 14.78 -29.39
C ILE A 191 -21.77 13.25 -29.33
N ARG A 192 -21.27 12.54 -30.34
CA ARG A 192 -21.19 11.07 -30.41
C ARG A 192 -19.80 10.51 -30.09
N PHE A 193 -18.90 11.33 -29.56
CA PHE A 193 -17.58 10.90 -29.13
C PHE A 193 -17.73 9.83 -28.04
N GLY A 194 -17.01 8.70 -28.18
CA GLY A 194 -17.03 7.65 -27.18
C GLY A 194 -18.17 6.64 -27.23
N GLU A 195 -19.09 6.74 -28.20
CA GLU A 195 -20.25 5.84 -28.24
C GLU A 195 -19.85 4.37 -28.44
N GLN A 196 -18.78 4.09 -29.18
CA GLN A 196 -18.36 2.70 -29.44
C GLN A 196 -17.73 2.08 -28.19
N GLU A 197 -16.92 2.85 -27.48
CA GLU A 197 -16.31 2.53 -26.19
C GLU A 197 -17.41 2.19 -25.17
N VAL A 198 -18.40 3.07 -25.03
CA VAL A 198 -19.54 2.85 -24.13
C VAL A 198 -20.35 1.61 -24.52
N LYS A 199 -20.59 1.38 -25.81
CA LYS A 199 -21.26 0.16 -26.28
C LYS A 199 -20.48 -1.10 -25.90
N ARG A 200 -19.16 -1.11 -26.04
CA ARG A 200 -18.30 -2.23 -25.62
C ARG A 200 -18.39 -2.46 -24.12
N ILE A 201 -18.34 -1.42 -23.29
CA ILE A 201 -18.50 -1.54 -21.82
C ILE A 201 -19.88 -2.09 -21.48
N CYS A 202 -20.94 -1.52 -22.06
CA CYS A 202 -22.30 -1.92 -21.76
C CYS A 202 -22.53 -3.39 -22.13
N ASN A 203 -22.02 -3.83 -23.28
CA ASN A 203 -22.10 -5.23 -23.69
C ASN A 203 -21.29 -6.14 -22.75
N ARG A 204 -20.08 -5.75 -22.36
CA ARG A 204 -19.20 -6.55 -21.50
C ARG A 204 -19.76 -6.73 -20.08
N PHE A 205 -20.34 -5.68 -19.52
CA PHE A 205 -20.81 -5.65 -18.12
C PHE A 205 -22.34 -5.69 -17.99
N LEU A 206 -23.04 -5.93 -19.10
CA LEU A 206 -24.50 -6.08 -19.15
C LEU A 206 -25.25 -4.84 -18.61
N LEU A 207 -24.79 -3.65 -18.99
CA LEU A 207 -25.40 -2.36 -18.58
C LEU A 207 -26.46 -1.90 -19.58
N ASN A 208 -27.34 -0.98 -19.14
CA ASN A 208 -28.31 -0.36 -20.03
C ASN A 208 -27.60 0.58 -21.03
N GLN A 209 -27.42 0.10 -22.26
CA GLN A 209 -26.72 0.83 -23.32
C GLN A 209 -27.40 2.15 -23.68
N GLU A 210 -28.72 2.18 -23.84
CA GLU A 210 -29.44 3.38 -24.26
C GLU A 210 -29.33 4.50 -23.20
N LYS A 211 -29.55 4.13 -21.94
CA LYS A 211 -29.40 5.04 -20.80
C LYS A 211 -27.98 5.57 -20.72
N THR A 212 -26.97 4.71 -20.79
CA THR A 212 -25.57 5.10 -20.68
C THR A 212 -25.12 6.02 -21.83
N LEU A 213 -25.55 5.73 -23.07
CA LEU A 213 -25.27 6.59 -24.23
C LEU A 213 -25.91 7.97 -24.11
N ARG A 214 -27.14 8.05 -23.58
CA ARG A 214 -27.78 9.34 -23.26
C ARG A 214 -26.95 10.11 -22.23
N GLY A 215 -26.53 9.43 -21.17
CA GLY A 215 -25.67 10.02 -20.14
C GLY A 215 -24.34 10.54 -20.69
N LEU A 216 -23.71 9.82 -21.63
CA LEU A 216 -22.47 10.26 -22.28
C LEU A 216 -22.67 11.56 -23.07
N ARG A 217 -23.80 11.69 -23.79
CA ARG A 217 -24.12 12.91 -24.54
C ARG A 217 -24.34 14.10 -23.62
N ILE A 218 -25.07 13.92 -22.52
CA ILE A 218 -25.22 14.93 -21.46
C ILE A 218 -23.84 15.31 -20.90
N LEU A 219 -22.95 14.34 -20.69
CA LEU A 219 -21.60 14.58 -20.20
C LEU A 219 -20.78 15.44 -21.17
N ILE A 220 -21.01 15.30 -22.48
CA ILE A 220 -20.34 16.12 -23.50
C ILE A 220 -20.87 17.55 -23.50
N ASP A 221 -22.19 17.74 -23.42
CA ASP A 221 -22.82 19.06 -23.49
C ASP A 221 -22.66 19.88 -22.19
N GLU A 222 -22.71 19.23 -21.04
CA GLU A 222 -22.73 19.89 -19.73
C GLU A 222 -21.37 19.86 -19.04
N GLU A 223 -21.05 20.89 -18.25
CA GLU A 223 -19.84 20.90 -17.41
C GLU A 223 -19.96 20.00 -16.16
N THR A 224 -21.15 19.49 -15.85
CA THR A 224 -21.37 18.61 -14.70
C THR A 224 -20.77 17.22 -14.89
N ASN A 225 -20.42 16.60 -13.76
CA ASN A 225 -20.03 15.19 -13.68
C ASN A 225 -21.08 14.32 -12.96
N GLU A 226 -22.14 14.93 -12.43
CA GLU A 226 -23.21 14.24 -11.71
C GLU A 226 -24.38 13.97 -12.64
N ILE A 227 -24.29 12.89 -13.40
CA ILE A 227 -25.28 12.50 -14.42
C ILE A 227 -25.92 11.19 -13.99
N GLU A 228 -27.22 11.21 -13.74
CA GLU A 228 -27.95 10.07 -13.20
C GLU A 228 -27.86 8.84 -14.13
N GLU A 229 -27.90 9.08 -15.44
CA GLU A 229 -27.77 8.08 -16.49
C GLU A 229 -26.44 7.32 -16.44
N LEU A 230 -25.39 7.94 -15.90
CA LEU A 230 -24.06 7.35 -15.76
C LEU A 230 -23.81 6.70 -14.39
N ASN A 231 -24.77 6.73 -13.46
CA ASN A 231 -24.56 6.18 -12.11
C ASN A 231 -24.19 4.69 -12.12
N GLU A 232 -24.83 3.90 -12.99
CA GLU A 232 -24.59 2.46 -13.07
C GLU A 232 -23.16 2.14 -13.51
N ILE A 233 -22.73 2.72 -14.63
CA ILE A 233 -21.37 2.56 -15.16
C ILE A 233 -20.31 3.15 -14.23
N ASN A 234 -20.58 4.30 -13.61
CA ASN A 234 -19.66 4.93 -12.66
C ASN A 234 -19.47 4.08 -11.40
N ASN A 235 -20.55 3.49 -10.88
CA ASN A 235 -20.48 2.59 -9.74
C ASN A 235 -19.70 1.33 -10.09
N LEU A 236 -19.98 0.72 -11.25
CA LEU A 236 -19.25 -0.44 -11.73
C LEU A 236 -17.74 -0.18 -11.76
N ILE A 237 -17.29 0.89 -12.41
CA ILE A 237 -15.86 1.21 -12.55
C ILE A 237 -15.20 1.43 -11.19
N LYS A 238 -15.91 2.06 -10.24
CA LYS A 238 -15.43 2.28 -8.87
C LYS A 238 -15.39 1.00 -8.03
N THR A 239 -16.06 -0.08 -8.46
CA THR A 239 -16.09 -1.36 -7.72
C THR A 239 -15.01 -2.35 -8.14
N ILE A 240 -14.30 -2.10 -9.24
CA ILE A 240 -13.22 -2.98 -9.71
C ILE A 240 -12.03 -2.88 -8.74
N PRO A 241 -11.65 -3.99 -8.06
CA PRO A 241 -10.55 -3.94 -7.11
C PRO A 241 -9.21 -3.83 -7.84
N CYS A 242 -8.40 -2.84 -7.45
CA CYS A 242 -7.05 -2.64 -7.99
C CYS A 242 -5.96 -3.36 -7.19
N SER A 243 -6.29 -3.86 -5.99
CA SER A 243 -5.37 -4.60 -5.14
C SER A 243 -6.09 -5.52 -4.17
N THR A 244 -5.37 -6.49 -3.61
CA THR A 244 -5.84 -7.38 -2.54
C THR A 244 -5.79 -6.74 -1.16
N ALA A 245 -5.60 -5.42 -1.08
CA ALA A 245 -5.38 -4.70 0.18
C ALA A 245 -6.58 -4.82 1.15
N GLU A 246 -7.82 -4.84 0.63
CA GLU A 246 -8.99 -5.08 1.47
C GLU A 246 -9.01 -6.49 2.07
N CYS A 247 -8.58 -7.51 1.33
CA CYS A 247 -8.44 -8.87 1.86
C CYS A 247 -7.43 -8.91 3.01
N GLU A 248 -6.30 -8.22 2.87
CA GLU A 248 -5.27 -8.15 3.90
C GLU A 248 -5.71 -7.37 5.14
N ARG A 249 -6.49 -6.29 4.97
CA ARG A 249 -7.17 -5.62 6.09
C ARG A 249 -8.12 -6.58 6.80
N GLY A 250 -8.84 -7.41 6.05
CA GLY A 250 -9.66 -8.50 6.57
C GLY A 250 -8.87 -9.51 7.39
N PHE A 251 -7.72 -9.98 6.88
CA PHE A 251 -6.84 -10.89 7.63
C PHE A 251 -6.25 -10.25 8.89
N CYS A 252 -5.86 -8.97 8.83
CA CYS A 252 -5.44 -8.23 10.02
C CYS A 252 -6.54 -8.15 11.08
N LEU A 253 -7.77 -7.88 10.65
CA LEU A 253 -8.94 -7.90 11.55
C LEU A 253 -9.19 -9.30 12.12
N MET A 254 -9.06 -10.34 11.29
CA MET A 254 -9.19 -11.73 11.72
C MET A 254 -8.17 -12.07 12.82
N ASN A 255 -6.92 -11.60 12.72
CA ASN A 255 -5.91 -11.79 13.77
C ASN A 255 -6.24 -11.06 15.08
N ILE A 256 -7.09 -10.04 15.06
CA ILE A 256 -7.59 -9.37 16.27
C ILE A 256 -8.74 -10.17 16.90
N ILE A 257 -9.57 -10.81 16.07
CA ILE A 257 -10.70 -11.63 16.51
C ILE A 257 -10.19 -12.97 17.05
N CYS A 258 -9.39 -13.66 16.25
CA CYS A 258 -8.76 -14.95 16.52
C CYS A 258 -7.49 -14.73 17.34
N THR A 259 -7.63 -14.85 18.66
CA THR A 259 -6.51 -14.77 19.62
C THR A 259 -6.37 -16.12 20.32
N ASP A 260 -5.23 -16.37 20.96
CA ASP A 260 -4.98 -17.62 21.69
C ASP A 260 -6.05 -17.92 22.76
N ILE A 261 -6.65 -16.87 23.34
CA ILE A 261 -7.72 -16.96 24.34
C ILE A 261 -9.08 -17.25 23.70
N ARG A 262 -9.28 -16.93 22.42
CA ARG A 262 -10.50 -17.15 21.63
C ARG A 262 -10.34 -18.28 20.61
N SER A 263 -9.55 -19.30 20.94
CA SER A 263 -9.24 -20.44 20.06
C SER A 263 -10.43 -21.34 19.72
N ARG A 264 -11.57 -21.20 20.40
CA ARG A 264 -12.79 -22.02 20.20
C ARG A 264 -13.84 -21.38 19.27
N LEU A 265 -13.56 -20.23 18.65
CA LEU A 265 -14.50 -19.61 17.73
C LEU A 265 -14.68 -20.50 16.49
N THR A 266 -15.94 -20.80 16.16
CA THR A 266 -16.27 -21.48 14.90
C THR A 266 -16.03 -20.53 13.73
N ILE A 267 -15.82 -21.09 12.53
CA ILE A 267 -15.68 -20.31 11.29
C ILE A 267 -16.90 -19.40 11.08
N HIS A 268 -18.10 -19.89 11.40
CA HIS A 268 -19.33 -19.10 11.34
C HIS A 268 -19.27 -17.87 12.25
N ASN A 269 -18.84 -18.04 13.50
CA ASN A 269 -18.71 -16.92 14.45
C ASN A 269 -17.61 -15.93 14.01
N ILE A 270 -16.48 -16.42 13.50
CA ILE A 270 -15.41 -15.57 12.96
C ILE A 270 -15.96 -14.73 11.80
N SER A 271 -16.66 -15.37 10.86
CA SER A 271 -17.26 -14.69 9.70
C SER A 271 -18.25 -13.60 10.14
N ASN A 272 -19.16 -13.92 11.07
CA ASN A 272 -20.13 -12.94 11.60
C ASN A 272 -19.42 -11.76 12.29
N LEU A 273 -18.40 -12.03 13.11
CA LEU A 273 -17.62 -10.98 13.77
C LEU A 273 -16.87 -10.12 12.75
N MET A 274 -16.29 -10.72 11.72
CA MET A 274 -15.64 -9.97 10.64
C MET A 274 -16.65 -9.10 9.89
N MET A 275 -17.83 -9.63 9.54
CA MET A 275 -18.90 -8.90 8.88
C MET A 275 -19.31 -7.66 9.68
N ILE A 276 -19.54 -7.81 10.98
CA ILE A 276 -19.89 -6.71 11.89
C ILE A 276 -18.76 -5.69 11.98
N ASN A 277 -17.50 -6.13 12.14
CA ASN A 277 -16.38 -5.19 12.27
C ASN A 277 -16.05 -4.47 10.95
N ILE A 278 -16.28 -5.09 9.80
CA ILE A 278 -16.01 -4.50 8.49
C ILE A 278 -17.13 -3.54 8.09
N ASN A 279 -18.39 -3.94 8.28
CA ASN A 279 -19.56 -3.26 7.72
C ASN A 279 -20.45 -2.56 8.75
N GLY A 280 -20.36 -2.94 10.02
CA GLY A 280 -21.19 -2.39 11.08
C GLY A 280 -20.95 -0.89 11.32
N PRO A 281 -21.95 -0.19 11.87
CA PRO A 281 -21.83 1.21 12.21
C PRO A 281 -20.81 1.44 13.34
N PRO A 282 -20.16 2.62 13.39
CA PRO A 282 -19.40 3.02 14.56
C PRO A 282 -20.31 3.06 15.79
N LEU A 283 -19.73 2.77 16.96
CA LEU A 283 -20.46 2.71 18.23
C LEU A 283 -21.18 4.01 18.60
N SER A 284 -20.81 5.15 18.02
CA SER A 284 -21.46 6.44 18.26
C SER A 284 -22.85 6.53 17.66
N ILE A 285 -23.14 5.78 16.59
CA ILE A 285 -24.42 5.81 15.89
C ILE A 285 -25.12 4.44 15.91
N TRP A 286 -24.49 3.41 16.47
CA TRP A 286 -25.09 2.09 16.60
C TRP A 286 -26.24 2.13 17.61
N ASN A 287 -27.43 1.73 17.17
CA ASN A 287 -28.60 1.58 18.03
C ASN A 287 -28.77 0.11 18.47
N PRO A 288 -28.51 -0.23 19.75
CA PRO A 288 -28.63 -1.60 20.25
C PRO A 288 -30.08 -2.04 20.53
N THR A 289 -31.05 -1.12 20.49
CA THR A 289 -32.37 -1.31 21.12
C THR A 289 -33.09 -2.56 20.62
N ASP A 290 -33.13 -2.78 19.31
CA ASP A 290 -33.87 -3.89 18.72
C ASP A 290 -33.21 -5.25 19.01
N TYR A 291 -31.87 -5.29 19.00
CA TYR A 291 -31.10 -6.47 19.37
C TYR A 291 -31.29 -6.82 20.84
N VAL A 292 -31.26 -5.82 21.73
CA VAL A 292 -31.45 -6.02 23.18
C VAL A 292 -32.88 -6.50 23.47
N LYS A 293 -33.90 -5.91 22.85
CA LYS A 293 -35.30 -6.37 22.97
C LYS A 293 -35.46 -7.82 22.52
N SER A 294 -34.94 -8.16 21.35
CA SER A 294 -34.97 -9.52 20.81
C SER A 294 -34.24 -10.53 21.71
N TRP A 295 -33.07 -10.14 22.24
CA TRP A 295 -32.28 -10.97 23.13
C TRP A 295 -33.01 -11.25 24.45
N ILE A 296 -33.58 -10.21 25.08
CA ILE A 296 -34.36 -10.32 26.33
C ILE A 296 -35.59 -11.22 26.17
N LEU A 297 -36.23 -11.22 24.99
CA LEU A 297 -37.37 -12.11 24.72
C LEU A 297 -36.99 -13.60 24.73
N HIS A 298 -35.74 -13.94 24.44
CA HIS A 298 -35.28 -15.31 24.28
C HIS A 298 -34.25 -15.76 25.34
N HIS A 299 -33.73 -14.84 26.16
CA HIS A 299 -32.67 -15.09 27.12
C HIS A 299 -32.94 -14.36 28.45
N ARG A 300 -32.54 -14.98 29.57
CA ARG A 300 -32.73 -14.43 30.91
C ARG A 300 -31.82 -13.23 31.19
N THR A 301 -32.26 -12.34 32.08
CA THR A 301 -31.75 -10.99 32.35
C THR A 301 -30.27 -10.88 32.74
N ALA A 302 -29.72 -9.68 32.52
CA ALA A 302 -28.30 -9.31 32.47
C ALA A 302 -27.61 -9.02 33.82
N ASP A 303 -27.88 -9.78 34.88
CA ASP A 303 -27.13 -9.69 36.15
C ASP A 303 -25.82 -10.51 36.15
N ASP A 304 -25.27 -10.84 34.98
CA ASP A 304 -24.06 -11.66 34.84
C ASP A 304 -22.79 -10.81 34.63
N ASN A 305 -21.85 -10.91 35.56
CA ASN A 305 -20.62 -10.12 35.72
C ASN A 305 -19.52 -10.37 34.64
N ARG A 306 -19.87 -10.83 33.44
CA ARG A 306 -18.89 -11.38 32.45
C ARG A 306 -18.54 -10.47 31.27
N SER A 307 -19.12 -9.29 31.15
CA SER A 307 -18.91 -8.42 29.98
C SER A 307 -17.74 -7.44 30.14
N ARG A 308 -16.70 -7.54 29.28
CA ARG A 308 -15.55 -6.63 29.25
C ARG A 308 -15.86 -5.32 28.50
N LYS A 309 -15.55 -4.18 29.11
CA LYS A 309 -15.56 -2.84 28.46
C LYS A 309 -14.35 -2.66 27.53
N ILE A 310 -14.57 -2.08 26.34
CA ILE A 310 -13.55 -1.78 25.33
C ILE A 310 -13.54 -0.27 25.02
N ASN A 311 -12.36 0.31 24.85
CA ASN A 311 -12.17 1.74 24.52
C ASN A 311 -12.43 2.08 23.04
N ARG A 312 -13.00 3.27 22.82
CA ARG A 312 -13.42 3.80 21.51
C ARG A 312 -12.24 4.26 20.65
N LYS A 313 -12.36 4.05 19.33
CA LYS A 313 -11.66 4.81 18.28
C LYS A 313 -12.71 5.24 17.25
N GLU A 314 -12.70 6.52 16.89
CA GLU A 314 -13.53 7.05 15.80
C GLU A 314 -12.86 6.84 14.43
N LYS A 315 -13.69 6.54 13.43
CA LYS A 315 -13.37 6.65 12.00
C LYS A 315 -14.63 7.12 11.28
N GLU A 316 -14.50 8.18 10.50
CA GLU A 316 -15.48 8.52 9.46
C GLU A 316 -15.50 7.42 8.39
N SER A 317 -16.70 7.12 7.87
CA SER A 317 -16.91 5.97 6.98
C SER A 317 -17.93 6.30 5.89
N LEU A 318 -17.56 5.93 4.66
CA LEU A 318 -18.36 6.01 3.43
C LEU A 318 -19.61 5.10 3.43
N LYS A 319 -19.86 4.35 4.51
CA LYS A 319 -20.89 3.29 4.58
C LYS A 319 -22.24 3.75 5.16
N GLN A 320 -22.47 5.05 5.33
CA GLN A 320 -23.73 5.56 5.89
C GLN A 320 -24.98 5.00 5.20
N LYS A 321 -24.96 4.87 3.86
CA LYS A 321 -26.09 4.29 3.12
C LYS A 321 -26.33 2.81 3.44
N LEU A 322 -25.28 2.04 3.75
CA LEU A 322 -25.39 0.62 4.11
C LEU A 322 -26.02 0.45 5.50
N TRP A 323 -25.70 1.33 6.45
CA TRP A 323 -26.21 1.24 7.82
C TRP A 323 -27.71 1.51 7.95
N ASN A 324 -28.31 2.21 6.97
CA ASN A 324 -29.75 2.40 6.93
C ASN A 324 -30.49 1.14 6.45
N ILE A 325 -29.77 0.17 5.88
CA ILE A 325 -30.32 -1.08 5.31
C ILE A 325 -30.12 -2.26 6.28
N LEU A 326 -29.05 -2.23 7.09
CA LEU A 326 -28.69 -3.26 8.08
C LEU A 326 -29.41 -3.07 9.41
#